data_AF-B8I213-F1
#
_entry.id   AF-B8I213-F1
#
_cell.length_a   1.000
_cell.length_b   1.000
_cell.length_c   1.000
_cell.angle_alpha   90.00
_cell.angle_beta   90.00
_cell.angle_gamma   90.00
#
_symmetry.space_group_name_H-M   'P 1'
#
loop_
_entity.id
_entity.type
_entity.pdbx_description
1 polymer ?
#
loop_
_entity_poly.entity_id
_entity_poly.type
_entity_poly.pdbx_seq_one_letter_code
_entity_poly.pdbx_strand_id
1 'polypeptide(L)'
;MTKRIKTILFIFMAIFSLLVTRLFYLQVIMGPGYSNEASSQRINNIQIENSRGDFLDKNGIKLTGRTPKVTVVLKPSLLRGQNEVVDNICQILGLDSEKTKEAIQRKNTPILMEVDSETKTVLSQLNNEGISFVNTLSRYNTDTKAKHLLGYLNKVDQVGSFGLEKVYEKTLNYGKGDSIGVITDAGNNLLGGLGYRIIEEDSNKKKLDIRLTINYHIQSIIEKVLDEKGMTGAIVVENVATGDIVGMCSKPDFDPNDIENYLLNNKKPLFNRAVAQYNIGSVFKLIDLAAIFEKDQDYNMVFNCPGYIQIGDTEFKCSSYNTGGHGTVDINNALAKSCNAYFINMSLDLGAEPIISMCDKFGLGKATGLSKQGIEEAKGVIPTITDLKNPGDIANVSIGQGQTMATPVQIADMIAIIANGGVKNNVNVIDCIVNEEGNKVRDLKEIEQKRVLSKSTSDKIKNLMEGVVNTGTGKKASIDEYGGAGGKTGSAETGQYVDGQKIVQAWFAGYFPAKSPKYSVAVFIEDGRSGGESAAPIFAEIGKEIMKKGL
;
A
#
# COMPACT_ATOMS: atom_id res chain seq x y z
N MET A 1 -38.38 -81.01 8.82
CA MET A 1 -38.80 -79.60 8.93
C MET A 1 -37.96 -78.77 9.91
N THR A 2 -37.58 -79.30 11.08
CA THR A 2 -36.92 -78.56 12.17
C THR A 2 -35.54 -77.97 11.85
N LYS A 3 -34.68 -78.62 11.05
CA LYS A 3 -33.37 -78.06 10.65
C LYS A 3 -33.48 -76.80 9.79
N ARG A 4 -34.38 -76.78 8.79
CA ARG A 4 -34.57 -75.63 7.89
C ARG A 4 -35.09 -74.40 8.65
N ILE A 5 -36.00 -74.61 9.61
CA ILE A 5 -36.53 -73.53 10.47
C ILE A 5 -35.43 -72.94 11.36
N LYS A 6 -34.59 -73.77 11.97
CA LYS A 6 -33.45 -73.29 12.80
C LYS A 6 -32.43 -72.49 11.98
N THR A 7 -32.15 -72.91 10.74
CA THR A 7 -31.23 -72.17 9.84
C THR A 7 -31.81 -70.81 9.45
N ILE A 8 -33.10 -70.74 9.11
CA ILE A 8 -33.77 -69.47 8.77
C ILE A 8 -33.78 -68.54 9.99
N LEU A 9 -34.09 -69.05 11.18
CA LEU A 9 -34.07 -68.28 12.42
C LEU A 9 -32.66 -67.72 12.73
N PHE A 10 -31.62 -68.54 12.54
CA PHE A 10 -30.23 -68.10 12.72
C PHE A 10 -29.83 -67.00 11.75
N ILE A 11 -30.21 -67.12 10.47
CA ILE A 11 -29.97 -66.06 9.47
C ILE A 11 -30.70 -64.77 9.86
N PHE A 12 -31.96 -64.86 10.30
CA PHE A 12 -32.71 -63.70 10.77
C PHE A 12 -32.06 -63.05 12.00
N MET A 13 -31.62 -63.85 12.98
CA MET A 13 -30.90 -63.35 14.16
C MET A 13 -29.58 -62.68 13.79
N ALA A 14 -28.83 -63.26 12.85
CA ALA A 14 -27.57 -62.69 12.38
C ALA A 14 -27.80 -61.33 11.70
N ILE A 15 -28.79 -61.25 10.79
CA ILE A 15 -29.17 -59.98 10.13
C ILE A 15 -29.64 -58.96 11.17
N PHE A 16 -30.49 -59.37 12.12
CA PHE A 16 -30.98 -58.48 13.17
C PHE A 16 -29.84 -57.95 14.05
N SER A 17 -28.90 -58.82 14.46
CA SER A 17 -27.71 -58.41 15.21
C SER A 17 -26.85 -57.41 14.43
N LEU A 18 -26.74 -57.60 13.11
CA LEU A 18 -25.98 -56.69 12.23
C LEU A 18 -26.65 -55.32 12.13
N LEU A 19 -28.00 -55.28 12.03
CA LEU A 19 -28.79 -54.06 12.06
C LEU A 19 -28.70 -53.34 13.41
N VAL A 20 -28.79 -54.06 14.53
CA VAL A 20 -28.63 -53.48 15.88
C VAL A 20 -27.24 -52.90 16.07
N THR A 21 -26.20 -53.60 15.60
CA THR A 21 -24.81 -53.10 15.65
C THR A 21 -24.66 -51.84 14.80
N ARG A 22 -25.26 -51.81 13.61
CA ARG A 22 -25.25 -50.62 12.75
C ARG A 22 -26.01 -49.45 13.39
N LEU A 23 -27.15 -49.72 14.01
CA LEU A 23 -27.92 -48.71 14.73
C LEU A 23 -27.13 -48.15 15.92
N PHE A 24 -26.47 -49.00 16.71
CA PHE A 24 -25.59 -48.58 17.80
C PHE A 24 -24.43 -47.72 17.29
N TYR A 25 -23.81 -48.10 16.18
CA TYR A 25 -22.77 -47.29 15.54
C TYR A 25 -23.27 -45.90 15.14
N LEU A 26 -24.44 -45.82 14.51
CA LEU A 26 -25.02 -44.54 14.08
C LEU A 26 -25.50 -43.67 15.25
N GLN A 27 -26.11 -44.27 16.27
CA GLN A 27 -26.73 -43.55 17.39
C GLN A 27 -25.75 -43.21 18.51
N VAL A 28 -24.78 -44.07 18.82
CA VAL A 28 -23.89 -43.91 19.97
C VAL A 28 -22.51 -43.42 19.56
N ILE A 29 -21.91 -44.02 18.53
CA ILE A 29 -20.55 -43.63 18.08
C ILE A 29 -20.63 -42.35 17.23
N MET A 30 -21.49 -42.33 16.21
CA MET A 30 -21.67 -41.16 15.35
C MET A 30 -22.73 -40.16 15.84
N GLY A 31 -23.52 -40.54 16.86
CA GLY A 31 -24.60 -39.71 17.39
C GLY A 31 -24.18 -38.30 17.78
N PRO A 32 -23.07 -38.11 18.53
CA PRO A 32 -22.58 -36.77 18.85
C PRO A 32 -22.25 -35.94 17.61
N GLY A 33 -21.64 -36.55 16.58
CA GLY A 33 -21.34 -35.90 15.31
C GLY A 33 -22.61 -35.47 14.56
N TYR A 34 -23.58 -36.38 14.41
CA TYR A 34 -24.85 -36.07 13.75
C TYR A 34 -25.71 -35.07 14.54
N SER A 35 -25.66 -35.10 15.86
CA SER A 35 -26.34 -34.10 16.70
C SER A 35 -25.74 -32.72 16.49
N ASN A 36 -24.41 -32.62 16.37
CA ASN A 36 -23.74 -31.35 16.08
C ASN A 36 -24.09 -30.85 14.68
N GLU A 37 -24.01 -31.69 13.66
CA GLU A 37 -24.38 -31.33 12.28
C GLU A 37 -25.85 -30.92 12.17
N ALA A 38 -26.76 -31.65 12.81
CA ALA A 38 -28.19 -31.31 12.83
C ALA A 38 -28.45 -30.00 13.60
N SER A 39 -27.65 -29.70 14.63
CA SER A 39 -27.73 -28.42 15.35
C SER A 39 -27.21 -27.28 14.49
N SER A 40 -26.09 -27.47 13.78
CA SER A 40 -25.55 -26.49 12.84
C SER A 40 -26.52 -26.21 11.67
N GLN A 41 -27.27 -27.21 11.20
CA GLN A 41 -28.31 -27.00 10.17
C GLN A 41 -29.53 -26.23 10.68
N ARG A 42 -29.79 -26.22 12.00
CA ARG A 42 -30.91 -25.47 12.62
C ARG A 42 -30.55 -24.03 12.98
N ILE A 43 -29.27 -23.67 12.89
CA ILE A 43 -28.78 -22.35 13.22
C ILE A 43 -28.62 -21.56 11.92
N ASN A 44 -29.46 -20.55 11.73
CA ASN A 44 -29.20 -19.53 10.72
C ASN A 44 -28.28 -18.48 11.34
N ASN A 45 -26.99 -18.59 11.03
CA ASN A 45 -25.97 -17.61 11.45
C ASN A 45 -25.95 -16.41 10.50
N ILE A 46 -26.05 -15.23 11.06
CA ILE A 46 -25.61 -14.00 10.40
C ILE A 46 -24.34 -13.56 11.09
N GLN A 47 -23.24 -13.56 10.34
CA GLN A 47 -21.97 -13.05 10.85
C GLN A 47 -22.10 -11.55 11.10
N ILE A 48 -21.76 -11.12 12.31
CA ILE A 48 -21.93 -9.72 12.73
C ILE A 48 -20.60 -9.03 12.87
N GLU A 49 -19.61 -9.76 13.38
CA GLU A 49 -18.24 -9.30 13.46
C GLU A 49 -17.37 -10.29 12.70
N ASN A 50 -16.52 -9.77 11.81
CA ASN A 50 -15.44 -10.58 11.29
C ASN A 50 -14.24 -10.35 12.21
N SER A 51 -13.69 -11.42 12.82
CA SER A 51 -12.46 -11.36 13.63
C SER A 51 -11.23 -11.21 12.73
N ARG A 52 -11.35 -10.32 11.73
CA ARG A 52 -10.31 -10.02 10.77
C ARG A 52 -9.23 -9.21 11.48
N GLY A 53 -7.99 -9.63 11.30
CA GLY A 53 -6.83 -8.89 11.76
C GLY A 53 -6.75 -7.49 11.17
N ASP A 54 -6.04 -6.63 11.88
CA ASP A 54 -5.76 -5.27 11.49
C ASP A 54 -4.36 -5.12 10.88
N PHE A 55 -4.21 -4.11 10.04
CA PHE A 55 -2.89 -3.61 9.67
C PHE A 55 -2.41 -2.61 10.72
N LEU A 56 -1.18 -2.78 11.18
CA LEU A 56 -0.53 -1.90 12.16
C LEU A 56 0.67 -1.19 11.52
N ASP A 57 0.92 0.04 11.94
CA ASP A 57 2.16 0.75 11.65
C ASP A 57 3.34 0.12 12.45
N LYS A 58 4.56 0.59 12.18
CA LYS A 58 5.77 0.07 12.82
C LYS A 58 5.77 0.18 14.36
N ASN A 59 4.96 1.07 14.92
CA ASN A 59 4.84 1.33 16.37
C ASN A 59 3.59 0.66 16.97
N GLY A 60 2.83 -0.12 16.19
CA GLY A 60 1.60 -0.76 16.64
C GLY A 60 0.33 0.10 16.54
N ILE A 61 0.42 1.29 15.93
CA ILE A 61 -0.76 2.13 15.68
C ILE A 61 -1.57 1.50 14.56
N LYS A 62 -2.86 1.25 14.80
CA LYS A 62 -3.75 0.70 13.79
C LYS A 62 -3.85 1.60 12.55
N LEU A 63 -3.83 0.99 11.38
CA LEU A 63 -4.12 1.58 10.07
C LEU A 63 -5.55 1.26 9.61
N THR A 64 -6.06 0.09 10.00
CA THR A 64 -7.45 -0.34 9.78
C THR A 64 -8.22 -0.50 11.10
N GLY A 65 -9.54 -0.59 11.03
CA GLY A 65 -10.36 -0.98 12.19
C GLY A 65 -10.33 0.06 13.31
N ARG A 66 -10.54 1.33 12.97
CA ARG A 66 -10.39 2.46 13.90
C ARG A 66 -11.66 3.22 14.20
N THR A 67 -12.58 3.28 13.25
CA THR A 67 -13.75 4.15 13.35
C THR A 67 -14.87 3.37 14.01
N PRO A 68 -15.41 3.81 15.15
CA PRO A 68 -16.58 3.20 15.74
C PRO A 68 -17.73 3.17 14.75
N LYS A 69 -18.37 2.02 14.63
CA LYS A 69 -19.50 1.77 13.76
C LYS A 69 -20.59 1.10 14.58
N VAL A 70 -21.84 1.53 14.38
CA VAL A 70 -22.98 0.95 15.08
C VAL A 70 -23.83 0.23 14.06
N THR A 71 -24.10 -1.04 14.33
CA THR A 71 -25.06 -1.82 13.57
C THR A 71 -26.29 -2.08 14.44
N VAL A 72 -27.44 -1.61 13.98
CA VAL A 72 -28.74 -1.95 14.53
C VAL A 72 -29.10 -3.35 14.03
N VAL A 73 -29.47 -4.21 14.98
CA VAL A 73 -29.98 -5.55 14.74
C VAL A 73 -31.47 -5.53 15.08
N LEU A 74 -32.29 -5.53 14.04
CA LEU A 74 -33.74 -5.73 14.19
C LEU A 74 -34.01 -7.23 14.22
N LYS A 75 -34.82 -7.67 15.18
CA LYS A 75 -35.20 -9.07 15.42
C LYS A 75 -36.65 -9.27 15.00
N PRO A 76 -36.92 -9.71 13.75
CA PRO A 76 -38.28 -9.77 13.22
C PRO A 76 -39.31 -10.47 14.10
N SER A 77 -38.93 -11.59 14.73
CA SER A 77 -39.88 -12.36 15.54
C SER A 77 -40.35 -11.63 16.80
N LEU A 78 -39.54 -10.71 17.33
CA LEU A 78 -39.90 -9.89 18.48
C LEU A 78 -40.67 -8.63 18.06
N LEU A 79 -40.44 -8.13 16.85
CA LEU A 79 -41.13 -6.95 16.29
C LEU A 79 -42.48 -7.28 15.63
N ARG A 80 -42.76 -8.56 15.34
CA ARG A 80 -43.99 -8.98 14.67
C ARG A 80 -45.22 -8.63 15.52
N GLY A 81 -46.18 -7.94 14.91
CA GLY A 81 -47.39 -7.46 15.58
C GLY A 81 -47.26 -6.09 16.27
N GLN A 82 -46.04 -5.53 16.35
CA GLN A 82 -45.78 -4.21 16.93
C GLN A 82 -45.70 -3.11 15.86
N ASN A 83 -46.79 -2.90 15.12
CA ASN A 83 -46.79 -2.00 13.95
C ASN A 83 -46.34 -0.58 14.28
N GLU A 84 -46.80 -0.01 15.41
CA GLU A 84 -46.40 1.35 15.84
C GLU A 84 -44.89 1.47 16.11
N VAL A 85 -44.28 0.44 16.70
CA VAL A 85 -42.83 0.42 16.95
C VAL A 85 -42.07 0.32 15.62
N VAL A 86 -42.54 -0.51 14.69
CA VAL A 86 -41.94 -0.64 13.35
C VAL A 86 -42.05 0.68 12.58
N ASP A 87 -43.19 1.39 12.68
CA ASP A 87 -43.37 2.71 12.08
C ASP A 87 -42.37 3.74 12.63
N ASN A 88 -42.19 3.78 13.95
CA ASN A 88 -41.19 4.65 14.59
C ASN A 88 -39.76 4.31 14.14
N ILE A 89 -39.41 3.02 14.09
CA ILE A 89 -38.11 2.57 13.58
C ILE A 89 -37.90 3.03 12.14
N CYS A 90 -38.90 2.86 11.27
CA CYS A 90 -38.81 3.24 9.87
C CYS A 90 -38.67 4.75 9.69
N GLN A 91 -39.37 5.55 10.52
CA GLN A 91 -39.23 7.00 10.52
C GLN A 91 -37.82 7.44 10.92
N ILE A 92 -37.23 6.81 11.93
CA ILE A 92 -35.87 7.14 12.41
C ILE A 92 -34.82 6.71 11.39
N LEU A 93 -34.99 5.53 10.77
CA LEU A 93 -34.03 4.97 9.81
C LEU A 93 -34.25 5.42 8.36
N GLY A 94 -35.30 6.19 8.08
CA GLY A 94 -35.65 6.62 6.71
C GLY A 94 -36.08 5.47 5.80
N LEU A 95 -36.70 4.42 6.35
CA LEU A 95 -37.12 3.23 5.61
C LEU A 95 -38.57 3.29 5.16
N ASP A 96 -38.88 2.54 4.11
CA ASP A 96 -40.26 2.30 3.71
C ASP A 96 -40.94 1.37 4.73
N SER A 97 -41.97 1.88 5.42
CA SER A 97 -42.64 1.16 6.50
C SER A 97 -43.33 -0.12 6.02
N GLU A 98 -44.03 -0.06 4.89
CA GLU A 98 -44.80 -1.21 4.37
C GLU A 98 -43.86 -2.35 3.95
N LYS A 99 -42.78 -2.05 3.23
CA LYS A 99 -41.75 -3.05 2.88
C LYS A 99 -41.08 -3.64 4.11
N THR A 100 -40.81 -2.83 5.13
CA THR A 100 -40.15 -3.27 6.35
C THR A 100 -41.07 -4.18 7.18
N LYS A 101 -42.34 -3.83 7.32
CA LYS A 101 -43.37 -4.67 7.95
C LYS A 101 -43.51 -6.01 7.23
N GLU A 102 -43.55 -6.00 5.89
CA GLU A 102 -43.61 -7.21 5.07
C GLU A 102 -42.38 -8.11 5.27
N ALA A 103 -41.17 -7.52 5.32
CA ALA A 103 -39.93 -8.24 5.59
C ALA A 103 -39.93 -8.89 7.00
N ILE A 104 -40.39 -8.16 8.01
CA ILE A 104 -40.53 -8.63 9.40
C ILE A 104 -41.55 -9.78 9.52
N GLN A 105 -42.63 -9.71 8.75
CA GLN A 105 -43.64 -10.78 8.73
C GLN A 105 -43.14 -12.05 8.04
N ARG A 106 -42.33 -11.93 6.98
CA ARG A 106 -41.90 -13.08 6.17
C ARG A 106 -40.67 -13.82 6.68
N LYS A 107 -39.75 -13.14 7.35
CA LYS A 107 -38.43 -13.70 7.73
C LYS A 107 -38.22 -13.65 9.23
N ASN A 108 -37.49 -14.62 9.77
CA ASN A 108 -37.02 -14.63 11.17
C ASN A 108 -35.53 -14.25 11.29
N THR A 109 -34.82 -14.14 10.16
CA THR A 109 -33.44 -13.70 10.09
C THR A 109 -33.31 -12.22 10.52
N PRO A 110 -32.34 -11.87 11.38
CA PRO A 110 -32.12 -10.48 11.76
C PRO A 110 -31.93 -9.56 10.55
N ILE A 111 -32.43 -8.33 10.66
CA ILE A 111 -32.15 -7.26 9.69
C ILE A 111 -31.07 -6.38 10.28
N LEU A 112 -29.94 -6.25 9.57
CA LEU A 112 -28.80 -5.44 9.99
C LEU A 112 -28.81 -4.11 9.26
N MET A 113 -28.61 -3.02 9.99
CA MET A 113 -28.51 -1.68 9.42
C MET A 113 -27.42 -0.87 10.11
N GLU A 114 -26.61 -0.19 9.32
CA GLU A 114 -25.57 0.69 9.84
C GLU A 114 -26.16 2.05 10.17
N VAL A 115 -25.83 2.57 11.35
CA VAL A 115 -26.34 3.86 11.83
C VAL A 115 -25.24 4.67 12.51
N ASP A 116 -25.44 5.98 12.59
CA ASP A 116 -24.61 6.86 13.40
C ASP A 116 -24.96 6.77 14.91
N SER A 117 -24.16 7.43 15.74
CA SER A 117 -24.33 7.40 17.19
C SER A 117 -25.58 8.16 17.67
N GLU A 118 -26.04 9.16 16.90
CA GLU A 118 -27.23 9.94 17.22
C GLU A 118 -28.49 9.08 17.02
N THR A 119 -28.60 8.43 15.86
CA THR A 119 -29.64 7.48 15.49
C THR A 119 -29.71 6.32 16.47
N LYS A 120 -28.54 5.77 16.89
CA LYS A 120 -28.47 4.77 17.96
C LYS A 120 -29.13 5.27 19.25
N THR A 121 -28.83 6.51 19.65
CA THR A 121 -29.35 7.10 20.89
C THR A 121 -30.86 7.23 20.81
N VAL A 122 -31.41 7.74 19.70
CA VAL A 122 -32.86 7.85 19.49
C VAL A 122 -33.53 6.47 19.48
N LEU A 123 -32.99 5.50 18.74
CA LEU A 123 -33.55 4.13 18.71
C LEU A 123 -33.50 3.44 20.07
N SER A 124 -32.47 3.71 20.88
CA SER A 124 -32.35 3.12 22.22
C SER A 124 -33.44 3.61 23.19
N GLN A 125 -34.02 4.80 22.96
CA GLN A 125 -35.11 5.34 23.77
C GLN A 125 -36.43 4.60 23.59
N LEU A 126 -36.61 3.87 22.47
CA LEU A 126 -37.78 3.02 22.24
C LEU A 126 -37.85 1.83 23.22
N ASN A 127 -36.73 1.49 23.87
CA ASN A 127 -36.62 0.43 24.88
C ASN A 127 -37.33 -0.87 24.49
N ASN A 128 -37.07 -1.34 23.27
CA ASN A 128 -37.74 -2.50 22.69
C ASN A 128 -36.79 -3.69 22.54
N GLU A 129 -37.19 -4.87 23.01
CA GLU A 129 -36.37 -6.10 22.96
C GLU A 129 -36.07 -6.59 21.52
N GLY A 130 -36.91 -6.16 20.56
CA GLY A 130 -36.74 -6.42 19.14
C GLY A 130 -35.65 -5.60 18.47
N ILE A 131 -35.04 -4.64 19.19
CA ILE A 131 -33.93 -3.82 18.74
C ILE A 131 -32.69 -4.19 19.57
N SER A 132 -31.56 -4.39 18.92
CA SER A 132 -30.27 -4.53 19.59
C SER A 132 -29.21 -3.78 18.82
N PHE A 133 -28.12 -3.43 19.49
CA PHE A 133 -27.03 -2.68 18.89
C PHE A 133 -25.75 -3.46 19.06
N VAL A 134 -25.01 -3.56 17.98
CA VAL A 134 -23.67 -4.15 17.96
C VAL A 134 -22.71 -3.04 17.58
N ASN A 135 -21.76 -2.76 18.48
CA ASN A 135 -20.72 -1.77 18.21
C ASN A 135 -19.56 -2.53 17.60
N THR A 136 -19.21 -2.18 16.36
CA THR A 136 -18.06 -2.73 15.64
C THR A 136 -17.10 -1.59 15.28
N LEU A 137 -15.99 -1.93 14.65
CA LEU A 137 -15.07 -0.95 14.07
C LEU A 137 -15.16 -1.05 12.55
N SER A 138 -15.40 0.07 11.88
CA SER A 138 -15.27 0.14 10.43
C SER A 138 -13.81 -0.10 10.05
N ARG A 139 -13.61 -1.02 9.10
CA ARG A 139 -12.27 -1.36 8.62
C ARG A 139 -11.59 -0.15 7.98
N TYR A 140 -12.33 0.57 7.15
CA TYR A 140 -11.87 1.76 6.45
C TYR A 140 -12.82 2.95 6.67
N ASN A 141 -12.26 4.12 6.43
CA ASN A 141 -12.94 5.40 6.33
C ASN A 141 -12.23 6.26 5.27
N THR A 142 -12.74 7.45 5.02
CA THR A 142 -12.15 8.39 4.04
C THR A 142 -10.71 8.80 4.39
N ASP A 143 -10.36 8.85 5.68
CA ASP A 143 -9.03 9.22 6.21
C ASP A 143 -8.06 8.02 6.36
N THR A 144 -8.44 6.84 5.88
CA THR A 144 -7.59 5.64 6.02
C THR A 144 -6.26 5.85 5.32
N LYS A 145 -5.16 5.56 6.03
CA LYS A 145 -3.80 5.80 5.55
C LYS A 145 -3.29 4.64 4.69
N ALA A 146 -2.41 4.96 3.74
CA ALA A 146 -1.73 4.01 2.86
C ALA A 146 -2.67 3.11 2.04
N LYS A 147 -3.79 3.66 1.54
CA LYS A 147 -4.86 2.90 0.86
C LYS A 147 -4.38 2.04 -0.31
N HIS A 148 -3.45 2.55 -1.13
CA HIS A 148 -2.90 1.78 -2.26
C HIS A 148 -2.02 0.60 -1.83
N LEU A 149 -1.44 0.67 -0.64
CA LEU A 149 -0.67 -0.41 -0.04
C LEU A 149 -1.62 -1.44 0.58
N LEU A 150 -2.55 -0.97 1.43
CA LEU A 150 -3.51 -1.84 2.11
C LEU A 150 -4.40 -2.58 1.11
N GLY A 151 -4.97 -1.86 0.15
CA GLY A 151 -5.98 -2.37 -0.78
C GLY A 151 -7.39 -2.26 -0.19
N TYR A 152 -8.27 -3.18 -0.61
CA TYR A 152 -9.68 -3.15 -0.24
C TYR A 152 -10.30 -4.56 -0.22
N LEU A 153 -11.45 -4.66 0.42
CA LEU A 153 -12.28 -5.87 0.45
C LEU A 153 -13.35 -5.79 -0.63
N ASN A 154 -13.82 -6.95 -1.10
CA ASN A 154 -15.05 -7.00 -1.89
C ASN A 154 -16.25 -6.64 -0.99
N LYS A 155 -17.16 -5.80 -1.48
CA LYS A 155 -18.34 -5.36 -0.73
C LYS A 155 -19.25 -6.53 -0.31
N VAL A 156 -19.35 -7.58 -1.12
CA VAL A 156 -20.32 -8.67 -0.95
C VAL A 156 -19.83 -9.73 0.01
N ASP A 157 -18.65 -10.31 -0.25
CA ASP A 157 -18.12 -11.44 0.52
C ASP A 157 -17.10 -11.03 1.60
N GLN A 158 -16.74 -9.74 1.66
CA GLN A 158 -15.76 -9.19 2.60
C GLN A 158 -14.36 -9.85 2.51
N VAL A 159 -14.02 -10.42 1.34
CA VAL A 159 -12.72 -11.02 1.06
C VAL A 159 -11.75 -9.99 0.46
N GLY A 160 -10.49 -10.04 0.89
CA GLY A 160 -9.39 -9.23 0.38
C GLY A 160 -9.23 -9.33 -1.13
N SER A 161 -9.49 -8.23 -1.83
CA SER A 161 -9.56 -8.21 -3.30
C SER A 161 -8.35 -7.57 -3.97
N PHE A 162 -7.65 -6.68 -3.27
CA PHE A 162 -6.49 -5.97 -3.78
C PHE A 162 -5.46 -5.70 -2.68
N GLY A 163 -4.22 -5.34 -3.05
CA GLY A 163 -3.18 -4.94 -2.12
C GLY A 163 -2.85 -5.99 -1.07
N LEU A 164 -2.37 -5.54 0.09
CA LEU A 164 -2.05 -6.41 1.22
C LEU A 164 -3.27 -7.17 1.78
N GLU A 165 -4.49 -6.64 1.65
CA GLU A 165 -5.71 -7.38 2.02
C GLU A 165 -5.80 -8.72 1.30
N LYS A 166 -5.53 -8.72 -0.01
CA LYS A 166 -5.56 -9.95 -0.83
C LYS A 166 -4.41 -10.88 -0.47
N VAL A 167 -3.21 -10.32 -0.30
CA VAL A 167 -1.99 -11.10 -0.01
C VAL A 167 -2.10 -11.82 1.32
N TYR A 168 -2.60 -11.13 2.35
CA TYR A 168 -2.68 -11.64 3.72
C TYR A 168 -4.07 -12.12 4.12
N GLU A 169 -4.99 -12.33 3.16
CA GLU A 169 -6.37 -12.76 3.42
C GLU A 169 -6.45 -13.93 4.41
N LYS A 170 -5.66 -14.98 4.21
CA LYS A 170 -5.65 -16.17 5.10
C LYS A 170 -5.12 -15.89 6.50
N THR A 171 -4.25 -14.89 6.64
CA THR A 171 -3.67 -14.51 7.95
C THR A 171 -4.64 -13.60 8.69
N LEU A 172 -5.15 -12.58 8.00
CA LEU A 172 -6.11 -11.63 8.55
C LEU A 172 -7.41 -12.34 8.92
N ASN A 173 -7.90 -13.26 8.09
CA ASN A 173 -9.12 -14.04 8.35
C ASN A 173 -8.84 -15.36 9.10
N TYR A 174 -7.74 -15.44 9.86
CA TYR A 174 -7.38 -16.66 10.61
C TYR A 174 -8.34 -16.91 11.78
N GLY A 175 -8.77 -15.84 12.45
CA GLY A 175 -9.76 -15.88 13.52
C GLY A 175 -11.16 -16.06 12.96
N LYS A 176 -12.03 -16.79 13.68
CA LYS A 176 -13.45 -16.82 13.38
C LYS A 176 -14.16 -15.75 14.21
N GLY A 177 -15.06 -14.99 13.58
CA GLY A 177 -15.75 -13.88 14.22
C GLY A 177 -17.10 -14.26 14.80
N ASP A 178 -17.63 -13.36 15.64
CA ASP A 178 -18.90 -13.57 16.30
C ASP A 178 -20.06 -13.54 15.29
N SER A 179 -21.02 -14.43 15.52
CA SER A 179 -22.23 -14.52 14.72
C SER A 179 -23.46 -14.40 15.61
N ILE A 180 -24.53 -13.83 15.07
CA ILE A 180 -25.85 -13.98 15.68
C ILE A 180 -26.54 -15.15 15.01
N GLY A 181 -26.75 -16.19 15.80
CA GLY A 181 -27.54 -17.35 15.42
C GLY A 181 -28.99 -17.18 15.83
N VAL A 182 -29.91 -17.54 14.92
CA VAL A 182 -31.30 -17.82 15.27
C VAL A 182 -31.50 -19.32 15.25
N ILE A 183 -31.97 -19.88 16.36
CA ILE A 183 -32.24 -21.30 16.48
C ILE A 183 -33.71 -21.56 16.15
N THR A 184 -33.95 -22.21 15.01
CA THR A 184 -35.29 -22.54 14.52
C THR A 184 -35.54 -24.04 14.41
N ASP A 185 -36.82 -24.43 14.38
CA ASP A 185 -37.25 -25.76 13.98
C ASP A 185 -37.23 -25.94 12.45
N ALA A 186 -37.56 -27.14 11.97
CA ALA A 186 -37.61 -27.45 10.53
C ALA A 186 -38.69 -26.65 9.76
N GLY A 187 -39.65 -26.04 10.45
CA GLY A 187 -40.67 -25.14 9.90
C GLY A 187 -40.31 -23.65 10.02
N ASN A 188 -39.06 -23.34 10.40
CA ASN A 188 -38.55 -21.98 10.63
C ASN A 188 -39.18 -21.26 11.84
N ASN A 189 -39.84 -21.95 12.77
CA ASN A 189 -40.33 -21.35 14.01
C ASN A 189 -39.23 -21.28 15.06
N LEU A 190 -39.24 -20.26 15.92
CA LEU A 190 -38.27 -20.17 17.01
C LEU A 190 -38.47 -21.30 18.02
N LEU A 191 -37.37 -21.92 18.42
CA LEU A 191 -37.39 -22.86 19.54
C LEU A 191 -37.41 -22.05 20.86
N GLY A 192 -38.45 -22.26 21.67
CA GLY A 192 -38.65 -21.57 22.94
C GLY A 192 -37.45 -21.74 23.88
N GLY A 193 -36.98 -20.62 24.46
CA GLY A 193 -35.82 -20.57 25.36
C GLY A 193 -34.44 -20.46 24.68
N LEU A 194 -34.38 -20.62 23.35
CA LEU A 194 -33.11 -20.55 22.60
C LEU A 194 -32.96 -19.23 21.82
N GLY A 195 -34.01 -18.74 21.16
CA GLY A 195 -34.10 -17.36 20.63
C GLY A 195 -32.95 -16.90 19.72
N TYR A 196 -32.66 -15.59 19.74
CA TYR A 196 -31.45 -15.00 19.15
C TYR A 196 -30.30 -15.12 20.14
N ARG A 197 -29.15 -15.63 19.70
CA ARG A 197 -27.93 -15.71 20.52
C ARG A 197 -26.73 -15.17 19.77
N ILE A 198 -25.85 -14.49 20.50
CA ILE A 198 -24.48 -14.27 20.05
C ILE A 198 -23.77 -15.61 20.26
N ILE A 199 -23.28 -16.19 19.18
CA ILE A 199 -22.46 -17.38 19.18
C ILE A 199 -21.03 -16.90 19.07
N GLU A 200 -20.38 -16.84 20.23
CA GLU A 200 -18.93 -16.70 20.34
C GLU A 200 -18.33 -18.03 19.87
N GLU A 201 -17.56 -18.00 18.79
CA GLU A 201 -16.95 -19.22 18.28
C GLU A 201 -15.69 -19.52 19.09
N ASP A 202 -15.83 -20.43 20.07
CA ASP A 202 -14.77 -20.90 20.96
C ASP A 202 -13.70 -21.65 20.15
N SER A 203 -12.82 -20.88 19.51
CA SER A 203 -11.75 -21.41 18.70
C SER A 203 -10.42 -20.93 19.28
N ASN A 204 -9.47 -21.86 19.43
CA ASN A 204 -8.05 -21.57 19.68
C ASN A 204 -7.40 -20.68 18.58
N LYS A 205 -8.17 -20.22 17.58
CA LYS A 205 -7.72 -19.38 16.47
C LYS A 205 -8.06 -17.92 16.78
N LYS A 206 -7.14 -17.26 17.47
CA LYS A 206 -7.20 -15.80 17.69
C LYS A 206 -6.82 -15.05 16.41
N LYS A 207 -7.31 -13.83 16.23
CA LYS A 207 -6.96 -13.04 15.03
C LYS A 207 -5.46 -12.71 15.00
N LEU A 208 -4.95 -12.52 13.79
CA LEU A 208 -3.55 -12.17 13.56
C LEU A 208 -3.48 -10.86 12.78
N ASP A 209 -2.72 -9.93 13.31
CA ASP A 209 -2.50 -8.62 12.72
C ASP A 209 -1.19 -8.62 11.91
N ILE A 210 -1.10 -7.72 10.94
CA ILE A 210 0.10 -7.52 10.12
C ILE A 210 0.73 -6.19 10.48
N ARG A 211 1.96 -6.21 10.98
CA ARG A 211 2.76 -5.01 11.24
C ARG A 211 3.55 -4.62 10.00
N LEU A 212 3.33 -3.40 9.53
CA LEU A 212 4.04 -2.79 8.42
C LEU A 212 5.24 -1.98 8.91
N THR A 213 6.15 -1.64 8.00
CA THR A 213 7.25 -0.71 8.30
C THR A 213 6.82 0.76 8.22
N ILE A 214 5.62 1.02 7.69
CA ILE A 214 5.01 2.34 7.59
C ILE A 214 4.96 3.01 8.97
N ASN A 215 5.31 4.28 9.04
CA ASN A 215 5.09 5.12 10.21
C ASN A 215 3.82 5.94 9.99
N TYR A 216 2.84 5.76 10.88
CA TYR A 216 1.54 6.42 10.78
C TYR A 216 1.64 7.95 10.63
N HIS A 217 2.53 8.58 11.40
CA HIS A 217 2.67 10.04 11.41
C HIS A 217 3.36 10.56 10.14
N ILE A 218 4.37 9.84 9.65
CA ILE A 218 5.04 10.17 8.38
C ILE A 218 4.05 10.03 7.22
N GLN A 219 3.33 8.90 7.16
CA GLN A 219 2.30 8.66 6.14
C GLN A 219 1.23 9.76 6.15
N SER A 220 0.76 10.15 7.34
CA SER A 220 -0.24 11.20 7.50
C SER A 220 0.26 12.56 7.02
N ILE A 221 1.54 12.90 7.25
CA ILE A 221 2.16 14.13 6.73
C ILE A 221 2.17 14.10 5.19
N ILE A 222 2.64 13.01 4.59
CA ILE A 222 2.76 12.88 3.13
C ILE A 222 1.40 13.06 2.46
N GLU A 223 0.38 12.33 2.93
CA GLU A 223 -0.97 12.38 2.38
C GLU A 223 -1.57 13.78 2.51
N LYS A 224 -1.46 14.39 3.69
CA LYS A 224 -1.96 15.75 3.94
C LYS A 224 -1.33 16.77 3.00
N VAL A 225 -0.01 16.74 2.85
CA VAL A 225 0.71 17.69 1.97
C VAL A 225 0.24 17.51 0.53
N LEU A 226 0.12 16.27 0.03
CA LEU A 226 -0.34 16.04 -1.34
C LEU A 226 -1.80 16.46 -1.56
N ASP A 227 -2.68 16.25 -0.57
CA ASP A 227 -4.08 16.67 -0.63
C ASP A 227 -4.21 18.19 -0.69
N GLU A 228 -3.45 18.92 0.15
CA GLU A 228 -3.44 20.39 0.15
C GLU A 228 -2.90 20.99 -1.15
N LYS A 229 -1.97 20.30 -1.83
CA LYS A 229 -1.46 20.73 -3.15
C LYS A 229 -2.36 20.32 -4.31
N GLY A 230 -3.25 19.34 -4.13
CA GLY A 230 -4.14 18.83 -5.19
C GLY A 230 -3.40 18.23 -6.39
N MET A 231 -2.21 17.65 -6.18
CA MET A 231 -1.34 17.15 -7.27
C MET A 231 -1.52 15.65 -7.54
N THR A 232 -1.39 15.28 -8.81
CA THR A 232 -1.32 13.87 -9.25
C THR A 232 0.13 13.39 -9.21
N GLY A 233 0.42 12.33 -8.47
CA GLY A 233 1.79 11.90 -8.26
C GLY A 233 1.96 10.80 -7.22
N ALA A 234 3.20 10.57 -6.81
CA ALA A 234 3.56 9.66 -5.75
C ALA A 234 4.71 10.18 -4.91
N ILE A 235 4.73 9.78 -3.64
CA ILE A 235 5.83 10.06 -2.72
C ILE A 235 6.19 8.78 -1.99
N VAL A 236 7.49 8.49 -1.96
CA VAL A 236 8.07 7.37 -1.22
C VAL A 236 9.10 7.92 -0.26
N VAL A 237 9.00 7.52 1.02
CA VAL A 237 9.96 7.83 2.07
C VAL A 237 10.52 6.53 2.61
N GLU A 238 11.84 6.40 2.53
CA GLU A 238 12.60 5.22 2.95
C GLU A 238 13.56 5.56 4.08
N ASN A 239 13.67 4.67 5.06
CA ASN A 239 14.69 4.75 6.09
C ASN A 239 16.04 4.30 5.51
N VAL A 240 16.99 5.23 5.46
CA VAL A 240 18.31 5.05 4.86
C VAL A 240 19.09 3.87 5.46
N ALA A 241 18.97 3.66 6.77
CA ALA A 241 19.77 2.66 7.47
C ALA A 241 19.22 1.24 7.32
N THR A 242 17.91 1.10 7.12
CA THR A 242 17.22 -0.21 7.18
C THR A 242 16.62 -0.68 5.87
N GLY A 243 16.43 0.20 4.89
CA GLY A 243 15.66 -0.11 3.67
C GLY A 243 14.15 -0.15 3.88
N ASP A 244 13.67 0.29 5.05
CA ASP A 244 12.24 0.26 5.35
C ASP A 244 11.52 1.43 4.65
N ILE A 245 10.47 1.12 3.90
CA ILE A 245 9.52 2.13 3.45
C ILE A 245 8.71 2.58 4.66
N VAL A 246 8.92 3.83 5.09
CA VAL A 246 8.23 4.41 6.25
C VAL A 246 7.04 5.29 5.82
N GLY A 247 6.93 5.60 4.53
CA GLY A 247 5.76 6.23 3.93
C GLY A 247 5.70 5.97 2.42
N MET A 248 4.51 5.66 1.92
CA MET A 248 4.23 5.43 0.49
C MET A 248 2.85 5.97 0.16
N CYS A 249 2.78 6.99 -0.69
CA CYS A 249 1.55 7.63 -1.09
C CYS A 249 1.45 7.72 -2.61
N SER A 250 0.25 7.52 -3.14
CA SER A 250 -0.13 7.78 -4.53
C SER A 250 -1.39 8.65 -4.52
N LYS A 251 -1.43 9.66 -5.38
CA LYS A 251 -2.58 10.55 -5.54
C LYS A 251 -2.94 10.75 -7.03
N PRO A 252 -4.23 10.94 -7.37
CA PRO A 252 -5.38 10.85 -6.46
C PRO A 252 -5.57 9.43 -5.90
N ASP A 253 -6.16 9.34 -4.71
CA ASP A 253 -6.53 8.08 -4.06
C ASP A 253 -8.04 7.82 -4.21
N PHE A 254 -8.53 6.80 -3.50
CA PHE A 254 -9.89 6.30 -3.60
C PHE A 254 -10.49 6.07 -2.21
N ASP A 255 -11.79 5.81 -2.14
CA ASP A 255 -12.44 5.27 -0.95
C ASP A 255 -12.48 3.73 -1.06
N PRO A 256 -11.83 2.98 -0.15
CA PRO A 256 -11.85 1.52 -0.16
C PRO A 256 -13.27 0.93 -0.02
N ASN A 257 -14.21 1.70 0.57
CA ASN A 257 -15.59 1.30 0.70
C ASN A 257 -16.43 1.59 -0.57
N ASP A 258 -15.87 2.28 -1.58
CA ASP A 258 -16.64 2.73 -2.74
C ASP A 258 -15.87 2.68 -4.07
N ILE A 259 -15.27 1.53 -4.36
CA ILE A 259 -14.42 1.31 -5.54
C ILE A 259 -15.12 1.64 -6.87
N GLU A 260 -16.42 1.39 -6.98
CA GLU A 260 -17.21 1.54 -8.22
C GLU A 260 -17.11 2.97 -8.79
N ASN A 261 -17.14 4.00 -7.92
CA ASN A 261 -17.03 5.39 -8.32
C ASN A 261 -15.64 5.79 -8.84
N TYR A 262 -14.63 4.93 -8.62
CA TYR A 262 -13.23 5.18 -8.98
C TYR A 262 -12.76 4.36 -10.20
N LEU A 263 -13.53 3.35 -10.64
CA LEU A 263 -13.16 2.45 -11.75
C LEU A 263 -12.98 3.16 -13.09
N LEU A 264 -13.91 4.06 -13.44
CA LEU A 264 -13.94 4.77 -14.73
C LEU A 264 -13.42 6.21 -14.62
N ASN A 265 -12.73 6.54 -13.53
CA ASN A 265 -12.24 7.89 -13.31
C ASN A 265 -10.98 8.16 -14.18
N ASN A 266 -11.02 9.23 -14.96
CA ASN A 266 -9.95 9.61 -15.90
C ASN A 266 -8.58 9.82 -15.22
N LYS A 267 -8.55 10.22 -13.94
CA LYS A 267 -7.30 10.41 -13.19
C LYS A 267 -6.73 9.12 -12.60
N LYS A 268 -7.35 7.96 -12.86
CA LYS A 268 -6.88 6.63 -12.43
C LYS A 268 -6.51 6.57 -10.93
N PRO A 269 -7.45 6.86 -10.03
CA PRO A 269 -7.20 6.88 -8.57
C PRO A 269 -6.84 5.51 -7.97
N LEU A 270 -7.27 4.41 -8.59
CA LEU A 270 -6.90 3.05 -8.17
C LEU A 270 -5.44 2.67 -8.52
N PHE A 271 -4.79 3.45 -9.39
CA PHE A 271 -3.43 3.16 -9.85
C PHE A 271 -2.41 3.60 -8.80
N ASN A 272 -1.59 2.65 -8.34
CA ASN A 272 -0.48 2.95 -7.44
C ASN A 272 0.72 3.48 -8.21
N ARG A 273 0.85 4.81 -8.24
CA ARG A 273 1.94 5.51 -8.92
C ARG A 273 3.30 5.29 -8.24
N ALA A 274 3.35 4.91 -6.97
CA ALA A 274 4.63 4.72 -6.26
C ALA A 274 5.44 3.52 -6.81
N VAL A 275 4.77 2.53 -7.39
CA VAL A 275 5.36 1.28 -7.88
C VAL A 275 5.31 1.15 -9.41
N ALA A 276 4.82 2.18 -10.09
CA ALA A 276 4.80 2.26 -11.55
C ALA A 276 6.06 2.93 -12.08
N GLN A 277 6.42 2.64 -13.33
CA GLN A 277 7.63 3.15 -13.97
C GLN A 277 7.37 4.42 -14.78
N TYR A 278 8.29 5.37 -14.70
CA TYR A 278 8.23 6.66 -15.42
C TYR A 278 9.62 7.10 -15.87
N ASN A 279 9.67 8.09 -16.76
CA ASN A 279 10.94 8.67 -17.19
C ASN A 279 11.55 9.46 -16.03
N ILE A 280 12.83 9.19 -15.72
CA ILE A 280 13.50 9.72 -14.53
C ILE A 280 14.34 10.96 -14.79
N GLY A 281 14.68 11.21 -16.07
CA GLY A 281 15.41 12.40 -16.50
C GLY A 281 16.70 12.61 -15.70
N SER A 282 16.99 13.88 -15.36
CA SER A 282 18.25 14.28 -14.70
C SER A 282 18.51 13.68 -13.32
N VAL A 283 17.58 12.89 -12.74
CA VAL A 283 17.87 12.07 -11.55
C VAL A 283 18.91 10.98 -11.90
N PHE A 284 18.92 10.48 -13.14
CA PHE A 284 19.87 9.46 -13.61
C PHE A 284 21.34 9.91 -13.53
N LYS A 285 21.60 11.21 -13.59
CA LYS A 285 22.96 11.79 -13.47
C LYS A 285 23.70 11.36 -12.19
N LEU A 286 22.98 10.95 -11.15
CA LEU A 286 23.56 10.39 -9.93
C LEU A 286 24.22 9.01 -10.17
N ILE A 287 23.69 8.22 -11.10
CA ILE A 287 24.31 6.98 -11.56
C ILE A 287 25.59 7.28 -12.34
N ASP A 288 25.58 8.28 -13.23
CA ASP A 288 26.78 8.68 -13.96
C ASP A 288 27.89 9.13 -13.02
N LEU A 289 27.55 9.93 -11.99
CA LEU A 289 28.49 10.33 -10.94
C LEU A 289 29.04 9.13 -10.15
N ALA A 290 28.16 8.18 -9.79
CA ALA A 290 28.59 6.98 -9.10
C ALA A 290 29.56 6.16 -9.95
N ALA A 291 29.26 5.99 -11.24
CA ALA A 291 30.09 5.24 -12.16
C ALA A 291 31.46 5.91 -12.40
N ILE A 292 31.50 7.24 -12.60
CA ILE A 292 32.77 7.93 -12.82
C ILE A 292 33.64 7.94 -11.56
N PHE A 293 33.08 8.18 -10.37
CA PHE A 293 33.88 8.22 -9.14
C PHE A 293 34.36 6.83 -8.71
N GLU A 294 33.60 5.77 -8.97
CA GLU A 294 34.10 4.40 -8.74
C GLU A 294 35.22 4.00 -9.70
N LYS A 295 35.29 4.61 -10.90
CA LYS A 295 36.38 4.41 -11.86
C LYS A 295 37.59 5.29 -11.54
N ASP A 296 37.35 6.55 -11.20
CA ASP A 296 38.36 7.57 -10.91
C ASP A 296 37.88 8.47 -9.75
N GLN A 297 38.48 8.27 -8.58
CA GLN A 297 38.14 9.04 -7.38
C GLN A 297 38.54 10.52 -7.53
N ASP A 298 39.56 10.87 -8.31
CA ASP A 298 40.08 12.23 -8.39
C ASP A 298 39.51 13.02 -9.58
N TYR A 299 38.48 12.45 -10.23
CA TYR A 299 37.83 13.06 -11.39
C TYR A 299 37.37 14.49 -11.11
N ASN A 300 37.90 15.44 -11.89
CA ASN A 300 37.71 16.89 -11.66
C ASN A 300 37.57 17.70 -12.96
N MET A 301 36.91 17.15 -13.98
CA MET A 301 36.73 17.81 -15.27
C MET A 301 36.09 19.20 -15.15
N VAL A 302 36.68 20.16 -15.86
CA VAL A 302 36.10 21.48 -16.14
C VAL A 302 35.65 21.50 -17.61
N PHE A 303 34.42 21.96 -17.84
CA PHE A 303 33.81 21.95 -19.17
C PHE A 303 33.17 23.29 -19.49
N ASN A 304 33.38 23.80 -20.70
CA ASN A 304 32.68 25.00 -21.17
C ASN A 304 31.38 24.58 -21.85
N CYS A 305 30.23 24.88 -21.22
CA CYS A 305 28.92 24.59 -21.76
C CYS A 305 28.38 25.75 -22.61
N PRO A 306 28.38 25.65 -23.95
CA PRO A 306 27.79 26.66 -24.84
C PRO A 306 26.25 26.56 -24.89
N GLY A 307 25.64 25.72 -24.05
CA GLY A 307 24.20 25.47 -24.02
C GLY A 307 23.76 24.19 -24.75
N TYR A 308 24.67 23.51 -25.44
CA TYR A 308 24.43 22.23 -26.11
C TYR A 308 25.70 21.40 -26.19
N ILE A 309 25.56 20.16 -26.68
CA ILE A 309 26.66 19.34 -27.19
C ILE A 309 26.23 18.72 -28.52
N GLN A 310 27.10 18.77 -29.52
CA GLN A 310 26.84 18.20 -30.86
C GLN A 310 27.38 16.78 -30.92
N ILE A 311 26.54 15.82 -31.33
CA ILE A 311 26.92 14.41 -31.49
C ILE A 311 26.43 13.93 -32.85
N GLY A 312 27.37 13.73 -33.77
CA GLY A 312 27.03 13.52 -35.18
C GLY A 312 26.16 14.67 -35.69
N ASP A 313 25.00 14.35 -36.25
CA ASP A 313 24.06 15.33 -36.79
C ASP A 313 23.03 15.82 -35.75
N THR A 314 23.08 15.32 -34.51
CA THR A 314 22.11 15.66 -33.46
C THR A 314 22.67 16.64 -32.44
N GLU A 315 21.92 17.71 -32.20
CA GLU A 315 22.21 18.70 -31.17
C GLU A 315 21.46 18.36 -29.87
N PHE A 316 22.19 18.05 -28.80
CA PHE A 316 21.61 17.80 -27.48
C PHE A 316 21.59 19.09 -26.66
N LYS A 317 20.39 19.65 -26.48
CA LYS A 317 20.21 20.93 -25.79
C LYS A 317 20.31 20.80 -24.27
N CYS A 318 20.93 21.81 -23.66
CA CYS A 318 20.93 22.04 -22.23
C CYS A 318 19.79 22.98 -21.84
N SER A 319 19.38 22.99 -20.58
CA SER A 319 18.36 23.91 -20.04
C SER A 319 18.70 25.39 -20.28
N SER A 320 19.98 25.73 -20.37
CA SER A 320 20.50 27.07 -20.64
C SER A 320 20.75 27.37 -22.13
N TYR A 321 20.23 26.54 -23.05
CA TYR A 321 20.46 26.71 -24.50
C TYR A 321 20.05 28.11 -24.97
N ASN A 322 18.85 28.54 -24.60
CA ASN A 322 18.30 29.85 -24.98
C ASN A 322 18.97 31.05 -24.28
N THR A 323 19.83 30.82 -23.27
CA THR A 323 20.51 31.87 -22.50
C THR A 323 22.02 31.89 -22.75
N GLY A 324 22.50 31.22 -23.82
CA GLY A 324 23.91 31.22 -24.20
C GLY A 324 24.78 30.20 -23.46
N GLY A 325 24.17 29.23 -22.75
CA GLY A 325 24.89 28.18 -22.04
C GLY A 325 25.12 28.46 -20.56
N HIS A 326 25.72 27.48 -19.87
CA HIS A 326 26.09 27.61 -18.46
C HIS A 326 27.50 28.24 -18.29
N GLY A 327 28.23 28.45 -19.39
CA GLY A 327 29.62 28.86 -19.39
C GLY A 327 30.54 27.75 -18.87
N THR A 328 31.68 28.13 -18.32
CA THR A 328 32.62 27.19 -17.70
C THR A 328 32.04 26.66 -16.38
N VAL A 329 31.91 25.34 -16.29
CA VAL A 329 31.38 24.62 -15.13
C VAL A 329 32.33 23.50 -14.73
N ASP A 330 32.56 23.37 -13.43
CA ASP A 330 33.14 22.19 -12.80
C ASP A 330 32.03 21.18 -12.44
N ILE A 331 32.40 20.03 -11.88
CA ILE A 331 31.43 18.98 -11.51
C ILE A 331 30.37 19.46 -10.51
N ASN A 332 30.75 20.35 -9.56
CA ASN A 332 29.84 20.93 -8.58
C ASN A 332 28.77 21.77 -9.28
N ASN A 333 29.19 22.75 -10.09
CA ASN A 333 28.27 23.61 -10.83
C ASN A 333 27.49 22.84 -11.89
N ALA A 334 28.09 21.82 -12.50
CA ALA A 334 27.43 20.98 -13.50
C ALA A 334 26.24 20.23 -12.89
N LEU A 335 26.39 19.61 -11.72
CA LEU A 335 25.26 18.96 -11.04
C LEU A 335 24.26 20.00 -10.52
N ALA A 336 24.74 21.07 -9.88
CA ALA A 336 23.90 22.12 -9.30
C ALA A 336 23.01 22.81 -10.35
N LYS A 337 23.56 23.14 -11.52
CA LYS A 337 22.81 23.72 -12.65
C LYS A 337 22.19 22.65 -13.56
N SER A 338 22.39 21.37 -13.26
CA SER A 338 21.92 20.22 -14.04
C SER A 338 22.33 20.29 -15.51
N CYS A 339 23.58 20.66 -15.81
CA CYS A 339 24.09 20.80 -17.17
C CYS A 339 24.00 19.48 -17.94
N ASN A 340 23.33 19.44 -19.10
CA ASN A 340 23.25 18.22 -19.92
C ASN A 340 24.57 17.96 -20.66
N ALA A 341 25.13 18.99 -21.28
CA ALA A 341 26.35 18.88 -22.08
C ALA A 341 27.55 18.31 -21.28
N TYR A 342 27.72 18.74 -20.02
CA TYR A 342 28.76 18.20 -19.13
C TYR A 342 28.61 16.69 -18.91
N PHE A 343 27.40 16.24 -18.56
CA PHE A 343 27.12 14.85 -18.22
C PHE A 343 27.17 13.94 -19.44
N ILE A 344 26.73 14.44 -20.58
CA ILE A 344 26.86 13.74 -21.86
C ILE A 344 28.34 13.57 -22.21
N ASN A 345 29.15 14.63 -22.14
CA ASN A 345 30.59 14.54 -22.42
C ASN A 345 31.28 13.52 -21.49
N MET A 346 31.05 13.65 -20.18
CA MET A 346 31.57 12.72 -19.17
C MET A 346 31.17 11.27 -19.44
N SER A 347 29.92 11.03 -19.84
CA SER A 347 29.40 9.68 -20.08
C SER A 347 29.94 9.06 -21.37
N LEU A 348 30.19 9.89 -22.40
CA LEU A 348 30.87 9.46 -23.61
C LEU A 348 32.31 8.99 -23.31
N ASP A 349 33.03 9.74 -22.48
CA ASP A 349 34.39 9.39 -22.05
C ASP A 349 34.41 8.14 -21.12
N LEU A 350 33.36 7.99 -20.31
CA LEU A 350 33.21 6.86 -19.41
C LEU A 350 32.90 5.54 -20.16
N GLY A 351 32.04 5.62 -21.18
CA GLY A 351 31.51 4.49 -21.95
C GLY A 351 30.26 3.85 -21.30
N ALA A 352 29.57 3.00 -22.07
CA ALA A 352 28.31 2.39 -21.67
C ALA A 352 28.44 1.36 -20.53
N GLU A 353 29.50 0.55 -20.53
CA GLU A 353 29.63 -0.59 -19.60
C GLU A 353 29.68 -0.17 -18.12
N PRO A 354 30.48 0.84 -17.69
CA PRO A 354 30.45 1.31 -16.31
C PRO A 354 29.08 1.86 -15.88
N ILE A 355 28.36 2.52 -16.78
CA ILE A 355 27.03 3.09 -16.51
C ILE A 355 26.02 1.97 -16.26
N ILE A 356 25.94 0.99 -17.17
CA ILE A 356 25.01 -0.14 -17.04
C ILE A 356 25.36 -1.03 -15.84
N SER A 357 26.66 -1.27 -15.59
CA SER A 357 27.11 -1.97 -14.39
C SER A 357 26.67 -1.25 -13.12
N MET A 358 26.68 0.08 -13.13
CA MET A 358 26.22 0.87 -11.99
C MET A 358 24.70 0.79 -11.81
N CYS A 359 23.91 0.85 -12.88
CA CYS A 359 22.47 0.59 -12.81
C CYS A 359 22.16 -0.76 -12.14
N ASP A 360 22.91 -1.81 -12.53
CA ASP A 360 22.76 -3.17 -11.98
C ASP A 360 23.04 -3.24 -10.48
N LYS A 361 24.15 -2.61 -10.05
CA LYS A 361 24.56 -2.50 -8.64
C LYS A 361 23.50 -1.78 -7.80
N PHE A 362 22.90 -0.72 -8.34
CA PHE A 362 21.81 0.01 -7.70
C PHE A 362 20.46 -0.74 -7.78
N GLY A 363 20.35 -1.77 -8.62
CA GLY A 363 19.12 -2.55 -8.81
C GLY A 363 18.07 -1.86 -9.70
N LEU A 364 18.47 -0.86 -10.48
CA LEU A 364 17.59 -0.25 -11.48
C LEU A 364 17.31 -1.26 -12.61
N GLY A 365 16.08 -1.25 -13.14
CA GLY A 365 15.65 -2.25 -14.13
C GLY A 365 15.31 -3.63 -13.54
N LYS A 366 15.30 -3.76 -12.20
CA LYS A 366 14.92 -4.98 -11.48
C LYS A 366 13.87 -4.68 -10.41
N ALA A 367 13.12 -5.70 -10.01
CA ALA A 367 12.19 -5.59 -8.88
C ALA A 367 12.97 -5.27 -7.58
N THR A 368 12.42 -4.39 -6.75
CA THR A 368 13.05 -3.93 -5.50
C THR A 368 12.94 -4.95 -4.36
N GLY A 369 11.98 -5.87 -4.46
CA GLY A 369 11.69 -6.87 -3.44
C GLY A 369 10.26 -6.78 -2.92
N LEU A 370 9.54 -5.70 -3.24
CA LEU A 370 8.12 -5.53 -2.89
C LEU A 370 7.24 -6.61 -3.53
N SER A 371 7.58 -7.09 -4.73
CA SER A 371 6.88 -8.23 -5.36
C SER A 371 6.89 -9.50 -4.49
N LYS A 372 7.99 -9.77 -3.76
CA LYS A 372 8.08 -10.92 -2.85
C LYS A 372 7.21 -10.75 -1.60
N GLN A 373 6.95 -9.50 -1.23
CA GLN A 373 6.06 -9.09 -0.13
C GLN A 373 4.59 -9.00 -0.58
N GLY A 374 4.29 -9.36 -1.85
CA GLY A 374 2.94 -9.40 -2.40
C GLY A 374 2.45 -8.09 -3.01
N ILE A 375 3.33 -7.10 -3.20
CA ILE A 375 2.97 -5.84 -3.86
C ILE A 375 3.52 -5.85 -5.27
N GLU A 376 2.62 -5.80 -6.24
CA GLU A 376 2.97 -5.72 -7.65
C GLU A 376 3.75 -4.43 -7.92
N GLU A 377 4.92 -4.56 -8.55
CA GLU A 377 5.78 -3.44 -8.93
C GLU A 377 6.28 -3.58 -10.36
N ALA A 378 6.44 -2.45 -11.04
CA ALA A 378 7.17 -2.41 -12.29
C ALA A 378 8.67 -2.60 -12.02
N LYS A 379 9.37 -3.26 -12.94
CA LYS A 379 10.83 -3.45 -12.83
C LYS A 379 11.62 -2.22 -13.27
N GLY A 380 10.98 -1.24 -13.91
CA GLY A 380 11.68 -0.20 -14.65
C GLY A 380 12.26 -0.75 -15.96
N VAL A 381 12.89 0.14 -16.73
CA VAL A 381 13.53 -0.18 -18.00
C VAL A 381 14.88 0.52 -18.02
N ILE A 382 15.95 -0.27 -18.12
CA ILE A 382 17.32 0.22 -18.30
C ILE A 382 17.85 -0.39 -19.60
N PRO A 383 18.40 0.41 -20.52
CA PRO A 383 19.00 -0.11 -21.75
C PRO A 383 20.12 -1.11 -21.45
N THR A 384 20.25 -2.12 -22.30
CA THR A 384 21.37 -3.07 -22.23
C THR A 384 22.62 -2.46 -22.87
N ILE A 385 23.79 -3.04 -22.59
CA ILE A 385 25.03 -2.65 -23.28
C ILE A 385 24.87 -2.76 -24.81
N THR A 386 24.12 -3.75 -25.29
CA THR A 386 23.84 -3.91 -26.71
C THR A 386 22.89 -2.87 -27.29
N ASP A 387 22.13 -2.16 -26.48
CA ASP A 387 21.27 -1.06 -26.93
C ASP A 387 22.07 0.26 -27.05
N LEU A 388 23.20 0.39 -26.35
CA LEU A 388 24.05 1.59 -26.33
C LEU A 388 25.20 1.51 -27.33
N LYS A 389 24.88 1.29 -28.62
CA LYS A 389 25.87 1.07 -29.67
C LYS A 389 26.53 2.35 -30.16
N ASN A 390 25.80 3.47 -30.15
CA ASN A 390 26.27 4.73 -30.71
C ASN A 390 26.39 5.82 -29.63
N PRO A 391 27.23 6.85 -29.85
CA PRO A 391 27.37 7.97 -28.91
C PRO A 391 26.06 8.66 -28.52
N GLY A 392 25.10 8.76 -29.44
CA GLY A 392 23.79 9.36 -29.16
C GLY A 392 22.94 8.56 -28.16
N ASP A 393 23.10 7.24 -28.12
CA ASP A 393 22.39 6.38 -27.17
C ASP A 393 22.91 6.60 -25.75
N ILE A 394 24.24 6.65 -25.60
CA ILE A 394 24.92 7.00 -24.33
C ILE A 394 24.51 8.40 -23.88
N ALA A 395 24.46 9.36 -24.80
CA ALA A 395 24.03 10.72 -24.51
C ALA A 395 22.60 10.76 -23.94
N ASN A 396 21.64 10.08 -24.57
CA ASN A 396 20.26 9.99 -24.07
C ASN A 396 20.19 9.37 -22.68
N VAL A 397 20.88 8.24 -22.45
CA VAL A 397 20.87 7.55 -21.16
C VAL A 397 21.47 8.42 -20.05
N SER A 398 22.60 9.10 -20.29
CA SER A 398 23.26 9.97 -19.30
C SER A 398 22.41 11.14 -18.77
N ILE A 399 21.32 11.47 -19.45
CA ILE A 399 20.38 12.50 -19.00
C ILE A 399 19.02 11.91 -18.59
N GLY A 400 18.93 10.58 -18.49
CA GLY A 400 17.73 9.82 -18.15
C GLY A 400 16.62 9.93 -19.19
N GLN A 401 16.98 10.10 -20.47
CA GLN A 401 16.09 10.08 -21.62
C GLN A 401 16.22 8.76 -22.41
N GLY A 402 15.43 8.63 -23.48
CA GLY A 402 15.31 7.40 -24.24
C GLY A 402 14.35 6.42 -23.57
N GLN A 403 14.78 5.17 -23.38
CA GLN A 403 13.95 4.11 -22.79
C GLN A 403 14.08 4.01 -21.26
N THR A 404 14.85 4.90 -20.64
CA THR A 404 15.23 4.82 -19.22
C THR A 404 14.05 5.19 -18.31
N MET A 405 13.47 4.18 -17.67
CA MET A 405 12.36 4.35 -16.73
C MET A 405 12.64 3.68 -15.39
N ALA A 406 12.19 4.28 -14.29
CA ALA A 406 12.23 3.65 -12.97
C ALA A 406 10.99 4.03 -12.14
N THR A 407 10.76 3.30 -11.06
CA THR A 407 9.67 3.57 -10.12
C THR A 407 10.10 4.57 -9.03
N PRO A 408 9.16 5.33 -8.43
CA PRO A 408 9.46 6.14 -7.26
C PRO A 408 10.14 5.36 -6.12
N VAL A 409 9.78 4.09 -5.91
CA VAL A 409 10.47 3.21 -4.95
C VAL A 409 11.93 2.96 -5.35
N GLN A 410 12.21 2.63 -6.62
CA GLN A 410 13.59 2.47 -7.10
C GLN A 410 14.42 3.75 -6.95
N ILE A 411 13.80 4.92 -7.17
CA ILE A 411 14.46 6.21 -6.97
C ILE A 411 14.74 6.47 -5.48
N ALA A 412 13.81 6.16 -4.58
CA ALA A 412 14.05 6.26 -3.15
C ALA A 412 15.19 5.33 -2.70
N ASP A 413 15.23 4.08 -3.16
CA ASP A 413 16.31 3.11 -2.86
C ASP A 413 17.65 3.61 -3.39
N MET A 414 17.68 4.16 -4.61
CA MET A 414 18.88 4.75 -5.20
C MET A 414 19.46 5.87 -4.31
N ILE A 415 18.61 6.76 -3.82
CA ILE A 415 19.02 7.83 -2.92
C ILE A 415 19.42 7.27 -1.55
N ALA A 416 18.72 6.25 -1.04
CA ALA A 416 19.04 5.59 0.23
C ALA A 416 20.44 4.96 0.18
N ILE A 417 20.82 4.31 -0.91
CA ILE A 417 22.17 3.76 -1.11
C ILE A 417 23.25 4.84 -1.00
N ILE A 418 23.06 5.98 -1.67
CA ILE A 418 24.00 7.11 -1.63
C ILE A 418 24.07 7.69 -0.21
N ALA A 419 22.91 7.90 0.41
CA ALA A 419 22.78 8.44 1.76
C ALA A 419 23.40 7.50 2.82
N ASN A 420 23.28 6.18 2.64
CA ASN A 420 23.79 5.13 3.52
C ASN A 420 25.27 4.79 3.27
N GLY A 421 26.04 5.73 2.71
CA GLY A 421 27.46 5.55 2.48
C GLY A 421 27.80 4.40 1.54
N GLY A 422 26.90 4.09 0.58
CA GLY A 422 27.12 3.11 -0.48
C GLY A 422 26.65 1.70 -0.14
N VAL A 423 25.87 1.54 0.93
CA VAL A 423 25.31 0.24 1.34
C VAL A 423 23.85 0.16 0.93
N LYS A 424 23.53 -0.83 0.09
CA LYS A 424 22.19 -1.21 -0.31
C LYS A 424 21.56 -2.14 0.72
N ASN A 425 20.32 -1.86 1.10
CA ASN A 425 19.48 -2.72 1.93
C ASN A 425 18.38 -3.35 1.06
N ASN A 426 17.73 -4.42 1.56
CA ASN A 426 16.48 -4.88 0.96
C ASN A 426 15.33 -3.90 1.30
N VAL A 427 14.52 -3.57 0.30
CA VAL A 427 13.37 -2.70 0.48
C VAL A 427 12.25 -3.48 1.18
N ASN A 428 11.83 -3.03 2.36
CA ASN A 428 10.79 -3.66 3.15
C ASN A 428 9.60 -2.73 3.36
N VAL A 429 8.39 -3.25 3.25
CA VAL A 429 7.15 -2.57 3.66
C VAL A 429 6.38 -3.35 4.73
N ILE A 430 6.77 -4.60 4.96
CA ILE A 430 6.18 -5.50 5.94
C ILE A 430 7.24 -5.89 6.96
N ASP A 431 6.91 -5.79 8.25
CA ASP A 431 7.81 -6.17 9.34
C ASP A 431 7.53 -7.61 9.80
N CYS A 432 6.34 -7.85 10.35
CA CYS A 432 6.00 -9.13 10.97
C CYS A 432 4.49 -9.38 11.08
N ILE A 433 4.13 -10.62 11.42
CA ILE A 433 2.78 -11.00 11.89
C ILE A 433 2.79 -10.94 13.41
N VAL A 434 1.74 -10.37 14.01
CA VAL A 434 1.58 -10.27 15.46
C VAL A 434 0.23 -10.84 15.91
N ASN A 435 0.17 -11.30 17.15
CA ASN A 435 -1.09 -11.72 17.77
C ASN A 435 -1.80 -10.53 18.45
N GLU A 436 -2.98 -10.77 19.02
CA GLU A 436 -3.79 -9.76 19.75
C GLU A 436 -3.07 -9.12 20.94
N GLU A 437 -2.09 -9.79 21.53
CA GLU A 437 -1.28 -9.27 22.63
C GLU A 437 -0.12 -8.39 22.14
N GLY A 438 0.05 -8.27 20.81
CA GLY A 438 1.14 -7.53 20.17
C GLY A 438 2.45 -8.32 20.04
N ASN A 439 2.45 -9.60 20.46
CA ASN A 439 3.61 -10.48 20.38
C ASN A 439 3.86 -10.91 18.93
N LYS A 440 5.13 -10.90 18.51
CA LYS A 440 5.52 -11.36 17.17
C LYS A 440 5.32 -12.86 17.05
N VAL A 441 4.60 -13.27 16.02
CA VAL A 441 4.34 -14.68 15.66
C VAL A 441 5.26 -15.13 14.53
N ARG A 442 5.55 -14.24 13.57
CA ARG A 442 6.41 -14.55 12.43
C ARG A 442 7.07 -13.29 11.88
N ASP A 443 8.40 -13.31 11.73
CA ASP A 443 9.12 -12.26 11.01
C ASP A 443 8.94 -12.43 9.49
N LEU A 444 8.73 -11.30 8.80
CA LEU A 444 8.53 -11.24 7.35
C LEU A 444 9.57 -10.34 6.67
N LYS A 445 10.19 -9.44 7.43
CA LYS A 445 11.22 -8.53 6.98
C LYS A 445 12.48 -9.27 6.53
N GLU A 446 12.96 -8.94 5.33
CA GLU A 446 14.25 -9.42 4.82
C GLU A 446 15.35 -8.44 5.23
N ILE A 447 16.38 -8.93 5.93
CA ILE A 447 17.53 -8.13 6.35
C ILE A 447 18.76 -8.60 5.59
N GLU A 448 19.18 -7.81 4.60
CA GLU A 448 20.41 -8.02 3.85
C GLU A 448 21.06 -6.66 3.58
N GLN A 449 22.39 -6.59 3.73
CA GLN A 449 23.17 -5.39 3.47
C GLN A 449 24.31 -5.72 2.52
N LYS A 450 24.39 -4.96 1.43
CA LYS A 450 25.44 -5.12 0.42
C LYS A 450 26.06 -3.78 0.08
N ARG A 451 27.38 -3.67 0.24
CA ARG A 451 28.12 -2.51 -0.25
C ARG A 451 28.18 -2.53 -1.77
N VAL A 452 27.66 -1.48 -2.41
CA VAL A 452 27.63 -1.31 -3.86
C VAL A 452 28.43 -0.10 -4.34
N LEU A 453 28.71 0.84 -3.44
CA LEU A 453 29.65 1.95 -3.64
C LEU A 453 30.67 2.04 -2.51
N SER A 454 31.84 2.57 -2.82
CA SER A 454 32.77 3.01 -1.78
C SER A 454 32.16 4.16 -0.97
N LYS A 455 32.49 4.22 0.32
CA LYS A 455 32.06 5.33 1.19
C LYS A 455 32.53 6.68 0.65
N SER A 456 33.72 6.75 0.05
CA SER A 456 34.29 7.97 -0.53
C SER A 456 33.45 8.48 -1.71
N THR A 457 33.05 7.60 -2.64
CA THR A 457 32.13 7.95 -3.73
C THR A 457 30.81 8.49 -3.19
N SER A 458 30.21 7.80 -2.23
CA SER A 458 28.94 8.24 -1.63
C SER A 458 29.07 9.60 -0.96
N ASP A 459 30.15 9.86 -0.21
CA ASP A 459 30.39 11.15 0.45
C ASP A 459 30.60 12.28 -0.59
N LYS A 460 31.29 12.02 -1.71
CA LYS A 460 31.43 12.97 -2.83
C LYS A 460 30.08 13.30 -3.47
N ILE A 461 29.27 12.29 -3.79
CA ILE A 461 27.95 12.50 -4.40
C ILE A 461 27.02 13.25 -3.43
N LYS A 462 27.04 12.93 -2.14
CA LYS A 462 26.28 13.64 -1.11
C LYS A 462 26.62 15.14 -1.10
N ASN A 463 27.90 15.49 -1.08
CA ASN A 463 28.35 16.89 -1.13
C ASN A 463 27.83 17.61 -2.39
N LEU A 464 27.87 16.95 -3.55
CA LEU A 464 27.34 17.52 -4.79
C LEU A 464 25.82 17.72 -4.72
N MET A 465 25.09 16.75 -4.16
CA MET A 465 23.64 16.81 -3.97
C MET A 465 23.22 17.91 -2.98
N GLU A 466 24.01 18.18 -1.95
CA GLU A 466 23.82 19.35 -1.07
C GLU A 466 24.01 20.66 -1.85
N GLY A 467 25.01 20.72 -2.74
CA GLY A 467 25.22 21.85 -3.64
C GLY A 467 24.01 22.18 -4.52
N VAL A 468 23.28 21.16 -5.00
CA VAL A 468 22.03 21.32 -5.77
C VAL A 468 20.95 22.05 -4.97
N VAL A 469 20.83 21.76 -3.68
CA VAL A 469 19.86 22.41 -2.79
C VAL A 469 20.34 23.80 -2.39
N ASN A 470 21.62 23.98 -2.09
CA ASN A 470 22.14 25.26 -1.59
C ASN A 470 22.24 26.34 -2.70
N THR A 471 22.68 25.94 -3.89
CA THR A 471 23.05 26.90 -4.96
C THR A 471 22.42 26.60 -6.31
N GLY A 472 21.86 25.41 -6.49
CA GLY A 472 21.39 24.88 -7.77
C GLY A 472 19.89 24.96 -8.04
N THR A 473 19.42 24.02 -8.85
CA THR A 473 18.01 23.88 -9.26
C THR A 473 17.09 23.42 -8.14
N GLY A 474 17.63 22.90 -7.03
CA GLY A 474 16.89 22.32 -5.92
C GLY A 474 16.64 23.28 -4.75
N LYS A 475 16.86 24.60 -4.89
CA LYS A 475 16.76 25.56 -3.78
C LYS A 475 15.50 25.49 -2.94
N LYS A 476 14.35 25.22 -3.56
CA LYS A 476 13.07 25.11 -2.86
C LYS A 476 12.94 23.86 -1.98
N ALA A 477 13.89 22.93 -2.06
CA ALA A 477 13.99 21.77 -1.18
C ALA A 477 14.77 22.04 0.13
N SER A 478 15.29 23.26 0.32
CA SER A 478 16.09 23.58 1.52
C SER A 478 15.26 23.46 2.80
N ILE A 479 15.89 22.81 3.78
CA ILE A 479 15.41 22.65 5.16
C ILE A 479 16.56 22.94 6.14
N ASP A 480 17.39 23.95 5.85
CA ASP A 480 18.62 24.24 6.60
C ASP A 480 18.40 24.41 8.10
N GLU A 481 17.27 24.98 8.50
CA GLU A 481 16.84 25.12 9.89
C GLU A 481 16.65 23.77 10.63
N TYR A 482 16.55 22.67 9.88
CA TYR A 482 16.41 21.28 10.37
C TYR A 482 17.59 20.38 9.98
N GLY A 483 18.77 20.94 9.69
CA GLY A 483 19.99 20.18 9.41
C GLY A 483 20.26 19.92 7.93
N GLY A 484 19.55 20.62 7.04
CA GLY A 484 19.81 20.64 5.59
C GLY A 484 19.38 19.37 4.86
N ALA A 485 19.46 19.41 3.53
CA ALA A 485 19.14 18.29 2.66
C ALA A 485 20.07 18.26 1.45
N GLY A 486 20.24 17.07 0.87
CA GLY A 486 20.84 16.89 -0.45
C GLY A 486 19.82 16.30 -1.41
N GLY A 487 19.86 16.68 -2.68
CA GLY A 487 18.95 16.10 -3.66
C GLY A 487 19.29 16.38 -5.11
N LYS A 488 18.41 15.92 -6.00
CA LYS A 488 18.47 16.15 -7.43
C LYS A 488 17.08 16.37 -8.00
N THR A 489 16.92 17.44 -8.77
CA THR A 489 15.72 17.67 -9.59
C THR A 489 15.79 16.84 -10.88
N GLY A 490 14.64 16.32 -11.31
CA GLY A 490 14.43 15.76 -12.64
C GLY A 490 13.21 16.40 -13.31
N SER A 491 13.31 16.61 -14.62
CA SER A 491 12.18 16.96 -15.47
C SER A 491 12.30 16.11 -16.72
N ALA A 492 11.34 15.22 -16.94
CA ALA A 492 11.31 14.37 -18.13
C ALA A 492 10.12 14.74 -19.00
N GLU A 493 10.41 15.05 -20.25
CA GLU A 493 9.39 15.33 -21.25
C GLU A 493 8.80 14.00 -21.73
N THR A 494 7.48 13.82 -21.63
CA THR A 494 6.84 12.55 -22.03
C THR A 494 6.52 12.49 -23.52
N GLY A 495 6.58 13.64 -24.22
CA GLY A 495 6.07 13.80 -25.58
C GLY A 495 4.54 13.78 -25.67
N GLN A 496 3.84 13.64 -24.55
CA GLN A 496 2.39 13.64 -24.47
C GLN A 496 1.86 15.04 -24.21
N TYR A 497 0.66 15.30 -24.74
CA TYR A 497 -0.07 16.54 -24.54
C TYR A 497 -1.43 16.23 -23.92
N VAL A 498 -1.79 16.97 -22.89
CA VAL A 498 -3.14 16.96 -22.27
C VAL A 498 -3.63 18.39 -22.27
N ASP A 499 -4.83 18.62 -22.80
CA ASP A 499 -5.44 19.96 -22.93
C ASP A 499 -4.52 21.00 -23.60
N GLY A 500 -3.73 20.56 -24.58
CA GLY A 500 -2.78 21.39 -25.32
C GLY A 500 -1.48 21.72 -24.56
N GLN A 501 -1.32 21.24 -23.31
CA GLN A 501 -0.11 21.40 -22.52
C GLN A 501 0.74 20.13 -22.57
N LYS A 502 2.05 20.32 -22.73
CA LYS A 502 3.02 19.21 -22.72
C LYS A 502 3.17 18.67 -21.31
N ILE A 503 2.95 17.38 -21.12
CA ILE A 503 3.10 16.73 -19.83
C ILE A 503 4.58 16.60 -19.48
N VAL A 504 4.97 17.15 -18.33
CA VAL A 504 6.32 17.03 -17.78
C VAL A 504 6.25 16.24 -16.48
N GLN A 505 6.96 15.12 -16.48
CA GLN A 505 7.17 14.32 -15.29
C GLN A 505 8.23 15.01 -14.42
N ALA A 506 7.77 15.59 -13.32
CA ALA A 506 8.59 16.36 -12.39
C ALA A 506 9.03 15.49 -11.21
N TRP A 507 10.33 15.50 -10.95
CA TRP A 507 10.97 14.72 -9.90
C TRP A 507 11.78 15.60 -8.96
N PHE A 508 11.73 15.26 -7.68
CA PHE A 508 12.78 15.60 -6.74
C PHE A 508 13.13 14.35 -5.94
N ALA A 509 14.40 13.96 -5.97
CA ALA A 509 14.91 12.80 -5.25
C ALA A 509 16.03 13.28 -4.31
N GLY A 510 15.89 13.05 -3.01
CA GLY A 510 16.84 13.59 -2.03
C GLY A 510 16.74 12.93 -0.67
N TYR A 511 17.64 13.32 0.22
CA TYR A 511 17.72 12.78 1.57
C TYR A 511 17.85 13.90 2.60
N PHE A 512 17.47 13.61 3.84
CA PHE A 512 17.67 14.49 4.97
C PHE A 512 17.76 13.72 6.31
N PRO A 513 18.35 14.34 7.35
CA PRO A 513 19.20 15.54 7.33
C PRO A 513 20.49 15.35 6.53
N ALA A 514 21.16 16.43 6.11
CA ALA A 514 22.34 16.36 5.24
C ALA A 514 23.52 15.58 5.88
N LYS A 515 23.88 15.91 7.13
CA LYS A 515 25.04 15.32 7.82
C LYS A 515 24.84 13.88 8.28
N SER A 516 23.64 13.56 8.77
CA SER A 516 23.27 12.24 9.27
C SER A 516 21.95 11.81 8.62
N PRO A 517 22.00 11.37 7.34
CA PRO A 517 20.79 11.03 6.60
C PRO A 517 19.98 9.96 7.30
N LYS A 518 18.71 10.27 7.56
CA LYS A 518 17.75 9.34 8.17
C LYS A 518 16.73 8.86 7.17
N TYR A 519 16.28 9.76 6.29
CA TYR A 519 15.27 9.49 5.30
C TYR A 519 15.77 9.81 3.89
N SER A 520 15.48 8.90 2.97
CA SER A 520 15.50 9.11 1.53
C SER A 520 14.06 9.38 1.08
N VAL A 521 13.86 10.30 0.15
CA VAL A 521 12.55 10.66 -0.39
C VAL A 521 12.60 10.80 -1.90
N ALA A 522 11.68 10.14 -2.58
CA ALA A 522 11.36 10.37 -3.98
C ALA A 522 9.99 11.05 -4.09
N VAL A 523 9.97 12.27 -4.63
CA VAL A 523 8.74 13.00 -4.98
C VAL A 523 8.57 12.97 -6.49
N PHE A 524 7.46 12.39 -6.95
CA PHE A 524 7.08 12.29 -8.35
C PHE A 524 5.75 13.00 -8.58
N ILE A 525 5.69 13.91 -9.56
CA ILE A 525 4.48 14.60 -9.99
C ILE A 525 4.30 14.37 -11.49
N GLU A 526 3.15 13.82 -11.87
CA GLU A 526 2.85 13.38 -13.23
C GLU A 526 2.66 14.55 -14.19
N ASP A 527 2.03 15.62 -13.70
CA ASP A 527 1.72 16.85 -14.45
C ASP A 527 2.33 18.08 -13.75
N GLY A 528 3.67 18.07 -13.62
CA GLY A 528 4.41 19.14 -12.97
C GLY A 528 4.91 20.18 -13.98
N ARG A 529 5.25 21.38 -13.50
CA ARG A 529 5.97 22.37 -14.34
C ARG A 529 7.43 21.98 -14.48
N SER A 530 8.08 21.67 -13.36
CA SER A 530 9.46 21.16 -13.30
C SER A 530 9.74 20.52 -11.94
N GLY A 531 10.79 19.70 -11.87
CA GLY A 531 11.22 19.10 -10.60
C GLY A 531 11.55 20.13 -9.49
N GLY A 532 12.17 21.26 -9.86
CA GLY A 532 12.55 22.31 -8.90
C GLY A 532 11.37 23.19 -8.45
N GLU A 533 10.35 23.35 -9.30
CA GLU A 533 9.20 24.21 -9.00
C GLU A 533 8.03 23.45 -8.37
N SER A 534 7.80 22.19 -8.78
CA SER A 534 6.67 21.38 -8.34
C SER A 534 7.05 20.38 -7.25
N ALA A 535 8.15 19.62 -7.43
CA ALA A 535 8.49 18.52 -6.53
C ALA A 535 9.37 18.93 -5.35
N ALA A 536 10.35 19.84 -5.56
CA ALA A 536 11.26 20.29 -4.50
C ALA A 536 10.57 20.96 -3.29
N PRO A 537 9.55 21.84 -3.47
CA PRO A 537 8.84 22.43 -2.33
C PRO A 537 8.09 21.38 -1.49
N ILE A 538 7.52 20.35 -2.14
CA ILE A 538 6.81 19.26 -1.47
C ILE A 538 7.79 18.45 -0.61
N PHE A 539 8.98 18.15 -1.15
CA PHE A 539 10.05 17.52 -0.37
C PHE A 539 10.41 18.34 0.87
N ALA A 540 10.60 19.66 0.73
CA ALA A 540 10.93 20.52 1.88
C ALA A 540 9.81 20.53 2.91
N GLU A 541 8.56 20.64 2.49
CA GLU A 541 7.40 20.69 3.39
C GLU A 541 7.28 19.39 4.20
N ILE A 542 7.38 18.23 3.54
CA ILE A 542 7.37 16.92 4.21
C ILE A 542 8.56 16.78 5.16
N GLY A 543 9.78 17.14 4.72
CA GLY A 543 10.97 17.08 5.54
C GLY A 543 10.86 17.94 6.80
N LYS A 544 10.38 19.19 6.66
CA LYS A 544 10.14 20.09 7.79
C LYS A 544 9.14 19.51 8.79
N GLU A 545 7.99 19.01 8.32
CA GLU A 545 6.97 18.46 9.21
C GLU A 545 7.42 17.18 9.93
N ILE A 546 8.20 16.32 9.27
CA ILE A 546 8.80 15.14 9.89
C ILE A 546 9.80 15.56 10.99
N MET A 547 10.68 16.51 10.69
CA MET A 547 11.69 17.00 11.63
C MET A 547 11.07 17.75 12.82
N LYS A 548 10.04 18.58 12.60
CA LYS A 548 9.29 19.27 13.67
C LYS A 548 8.67 18.30 14.69
N LYS A 549 8.22 17.13 14.23
CA LYS A 549 7.63 16.10 15.10
C LYS A 549 8.68 15.20 15.78
N GLY A 550 9.97 15.36 15.47
CA GLY A 550 11.04 14.54 16.03
C GLY A 550 10.99 13.06 15.62
N LEU A 551 10.43 12.77 14.43
CA LEU A 551 10.15 11.40 13.95
C LEU A 551 11.38 10.67 13.42
#